data_AF-A0A4Z2IF77-F1
#
_entry.id   AF-A0A4Z2IF77-F1
#
_cell.length_a   1.000
_cell.length_b   1.000
_cell.length_c   1.000
_cell.angle_alpha   90.00
_cell.angle_beta   90.00
_cell.angle_gamma   90.00
#
_symmetry.space_group_name_H-M   'P 1'
#
loop_
_entity.id
_entity.type
_entity.pdbx_description
1 polymer ?
#
loop_
_entity_poly.entity_id
_entity_poly.type
_entity_poly.pdbx_seq_one_letter_code
_entity_poly.pdbx_strand_id
1 'polypeptide(L)'
;MLICASATAIGGVSPISLRWYLATSEEIYDVPGIRHVHPNGTLQIFHIPPSSFSKLIHDNTYYCTAENPSGRIRSQDVHIKAVLREPYTVRVEDQKAMRGNVAVFKCIIPTSVEAYITVVSWEKDTMSINAEMRSRSSARSCTRVQAASHVT
;
A
#
# COMPACT_ATOMS: atom_id res chain seq x y z
N MET A 1 -11.27 -0.20 -4.29
CA MET A 1 -12.73 -0.33 -4.14
C MET A 1 -12.96 -1.39 -3.08
N LEU A 2 -13.75 -1.09 -2.05
CA LEU A 2 -14.05 -2.04 -0.97
C LEU A 2 -15.54 -2.34 -0.96
N ILE A 3 -15.91 -3.60 -0.79
CA ILE A 3 -17.30 -4.06 -0.86
C ILE A 3 -17.75 -4.49 0.54
N CYS A 4 -18.84 -3.89 1.04
CA CYS A 4 -19.48 -4.36 2.25
C CYS A 4 -20.42 -5.53 1.91
N ALA A 5 -20.03 -6.75 2.29
CA ALA A 5 -20.89 -7.92 2.15
C ALA A 5 -21.74 -8.13 3.42
N SER A 6 -22.97 -8.57 3.25
CA SER A 6 -23.81 -9.04 4.37
C SER A 6 -23.83 -10.57 4.41
N ALA A 7 -23.85 -11.14 5.62
CA ALA A 7 -24.07 -12.57 5.82
C ALA A 7 -25.58 -12.81 5.90
N THR A 8 -26.17 -13.37 4.85
CA THR A 8 -27.59 -13.76 4.87
C THR A 8 -27.73 -15.02 5.74
N ALA A 9 -28.23 -14.87 6.97
CA ALA A 9 -28.78 -16.02 7.68
C ALA A 9 -30.00 -16.55 6.89
N ILE A 10 -30.13 -17.88 6.78
CA ILE A 10 -31.25 -18.54 6.11
C ILE A 10 -32.56 -18.01 6.72
N GLY A 11 -33.28 -17.16 5.98
CA GLY A 11 -34.50 -16.45 6.45
C GLY A 11 -34.54 -14.92 6.26
N GLY A 12 -33.65 -14.34 5.44
CA GLY A 12 -33.39 -12.90 5.32
C GLY A 12 -34.61 -11.96 5.16
N VAL A 13 -34.76 -11.06 6.14
CA VAL A 13 -35.65 -9.89 6.06
C VAL A 13 -34.91 -8.75 5.37
N SER A 14 -35.45 -8.29 4.24
CA SER A 14 -35.05 -7.09 3.48
C SER A 14 -35.95 -5.91 3.90
N PRO A 15 -35.45 -4.65 3.93
CA PRO A 15 -34.15 -4.17 3.45
C PRO A 15 -33.04 -4.19 4.50
N ILE A 16 -31.82 -4.55 4.06
CA ILE A 16 -30.59 -4.43 4.85
C ILE A 16 -29.98 -3.05 4.57
N SER A 17 -29.67 -2.31 5.62
CA SER A 17 -28.93 -1.04 5.54
C SER A 17 -27.43 -1.31 5.68
N LEU A 18 -26.65 -0.90 4.68
CA LEU A 18 -25.18 -0.97 4.70
C LEU A 18 -24.61 0.42 5.01
N ARG A 19 -23.73 0.50 5.99
CA ARG A 19 -23.07 1.74 6.42
C ARG A 19 -21.59 1.53 6.63
N TRP A 20 -20.80 2.57 6.37
CA TRP A 20 -19.36 2.57 6.58
C TRP A 20 -18.98 3.49 7.72
N TYR A 21 -17.97 3.09 8.48
CA TYR A 21 -17.50 3.80 9.65
C TYR A 21 -15.97 3.84 9.66
N LEU A 22 -15.42 4.87 10.31
CA LEU A 22 -14.04 4.86 10.77
C LEU A 22 -13.91 3.93 11.98
N ALA A 23 -12.70 3.44 12.26
CA ALA A 23 -12.42 2.67 13.47
C ALA A 23 -12.78 3.43 14.77
N THR A 24 -12.86 4.76 14.72
CA THR A 24 -13.35 5.63 15.80
C THR A 24 -14.86 5.61 16.01
N SER A 25 -15.60 4.77 15.25
CA SER A 25 -17.06 4.66 15.24
C SER A 25 -17.82 5.87 14.67
N GLU A 26 -17.12 6.76 13.97
CA GLU A 26 -17.73 7.84 13.21
C GLU A 26 -18.26 7.34 11.87
N GLU A 27 -19.52 7.66 11.54
CA GLU A 27 -20.11 7.34 10.24
C GLU A 27 -19.48 8.21 9.15
N ILE A 28 -19.05 7.58 8.06
CA ILE A 28 -18.42 8.32 6.96
C ILE A 28 -19.46 8.80 5.96
N TYR A 29 -19.16 9.94 5.37
CA TYR A 29 -19.97 10.57 4.33
C TYR A 29 -19.17 10.78 3.05
N ASP A 30 -19.91 11.04 1.96
CA ASP A 30 -19.35 11.32 0.65
C ASP A 30 -18.53 12.60 0.67
N VAL A 31 -17.35 12.53 0.06
CA VAL A 31 -16.46 13.68 -0.15
C VAL A 31 -16.21 13.78 -1.65
N PRO A 32 -16.78 14.79 -2.34
CA PRO A 32 -16.69 14.92 -3.79
C PRO A 32 -15.25 14.80 -4.31
N GLY A 33 -15.04 13.91 -5.28
CA GLY A 33 -13.74 13.67 -5.91
C GLY A 33 -12.72 12.93 -5.05
N ILE A 34 -13.07 12.52 -3.83
CA ILE A 34 -12.16 11.83 -2.90
C ILE A 34 -12.72 10.48 -2.46
N ARG A 35 -13.96 10.46 -1.96
CA ARG A 35 -14.62 9.26 -1.40
C ARG A 35 -16.10 9.26 -1.78
N HIS A 36 -16.64 8.10 -2.17
CA HIS A 36 -18.07 7.89 -2.40
C HIS A 36 -18.53 6.53 -1.89
N VAL A 37 -19.64 6.51 -1.17
CA VAL A 37 -20.33 5.30 -0.71
C VAL A 37 -21.51 5.03 -1.62
N HIS A 38 -21.40 3.96 -2.41
CA HIS A 38 -22.46 3.54 -3.33
C HIS A 38 -23.64 2.92 -2.58
N PRO A 39 -24.88 3.03 -3.08
CA PRO A 39 -26.06 2.39 -2.50
C PRO A 39 -25.95 0.85 -2.40
N ASN A 40 -25.09 0.23 -3.21
CA ASN A 40 -24.81 -1.20 -3.16
C ASN A 40 -23.84 -1.60 -2.02
N GLY A 41 -23.45 -0.67 -1.15
CA GLY A 41 -22.52 -0.92 -0.04
C GLY A 41 -21.04 -0.81 -0.40
N THR A 42 -20.69 -0.37 -1.61
CA THR A 42 -19.29 -0.19 -2.01
C THR A 42 -18.74 1.14 -1.51
N LEU A 43 -17.58 1.11 -0.84
CA LEU A 43 -16.75 2.29 -0.61
C LEU A 43 -15.74 2.45 -1.76
N GLN A 44 -15.87 3.55 -2.50
CA GLN A 44 -14.95 3.95 -3.54
C GLN A 44 -14.08 5.12 -3.07
N ILE A 45 -12.76 4.94 -3.15
CA ILE A 45 -11.77 5.99 -2.95
C ILE A 45 -11.20 6.35 -4.33
N PHE A 46 -11.27 7.63 -4.71
CA PHE A 46 -10.82 8.12 -6.01
C PHE A 46 -9.30 8.35 -6.04
N HIS A 47 -8.76 8.64 -7.22
CA HIS A 47 -7.36 9.05 -7.37
C HIS A 47 -7.15 10.43 -6.76
N ILE A 48 -6.05 10.60 -6.01
CA ILE A 48 -5.84 11.77 -5.16
C ILE A 48 -4.64 12.56 -5.70
N PRO A 49 -4.81 13.84 -6.07
CA PRO A 49 -3.65 14.71 -6.27
C PRO A 49 -2.92 14.93 -4.94
N PRO A 50 -1.58 15.06 -4.92
CA PRO A 50 -0.82 15.27 -3.68
C PRO A 50 -1.38 16.40 -2.80
N SER A 51 -1.92 17.45 -3.41
CA SER A 51 -2.51 18.61 -2.73
C SER A 51 -3.78 18.32 -1.93
N SER A 52 -4.52 17.26 -2.23
CA SER A 52 -5.74 16.88 -1.50
C SER A 52 -5.55 15.65 -0.60
N PHE A 53 -4.30 15.26 -0.34
CA PHE A 53 -4.01 14.16 0.56
C PHE A 53 -4.43 14.49 2.00
N SER A 54 -5.37 13.72 2.53
CA SER A 54 -5.78 13.75 3.93
C SER A 54 -5.52 12.41 4.60
N LYS A 55 -4.74 12.39 5.68
CA LYS A 55 -4.51 11.17 6.49
C LYS A 55 -5.82 10.54 6.97
N LEU A 56 -6.81 11.36 7.33
CA LEU A 56 -8.12 10.88 7.82
C LEU A 56 -8.83 9.99 6.80
N ILE A 57 -8.61 10.24 5.50
CA ILE A 57 -9.29 9.50 4.43
C ILE A 57 -8.36 8.42 3.85
N HIS A 58 -7.09 8.77 3.65
CA HIS A 58 -6.14 8.00 2.86
C HIS A 58 -5.10 7.22 3.66
N ASP A 59 -5.09 7.30 4.98
CA ASP A 59 -4.23 6.51 5.86
C ASP A 59 -5.00 6.24 7.16
N ASN A 60 -6.04 5.41 7.05
CA ASN A 60 -6.99 5.18 8.14
C ASN A 60 -7.66 3.80 8.05
N THR A 61 -8.26 3.38 9.18
CA THR A 61 -8.96 2.11 9.32
C THR A 61 -10.48 2.30 9.23
N TYR A 62 -11.12 1.44 8.46
CA TYR A 62 -12.55 1.44 8.20
C TYR A 62 -13.17 0.09 8.57
N TYR A 63 -14.47 0.11 8.87
CA TYR A 63 -15.29 -1.09 8.90
C TYR A 63 -16.68 -0.77 8.36
N CYS A 64 -17.43 -1.80 7.96
CA CYS A 64 -18.82 -1.64 7.56
C CYS A 64 -19.75 -2.39 8.50
N THR A 65 -21.00 -1.94 8.55
CA THR A 65 -22.07 -2.66 9.25
C THR A 65 -23.20 -2.99 8.29
N ALA A 66 -23.79 -4.17 8.48
CA ALA A 66 -25.03 -4.55 7.85
C ALA A 66 -26.10 -4.68 8.93
N GLU A 67 -27.21 -3.97 8.74
CA GLU A 67 -28.28 -3.85 9.74
C GLU A 67 -29.64 -4.17 9.14
N ASN A 68 -30.41 -5.00 9.84
CA ASN A 68 -31.80 -5.32 9.53
C ASN A 68 -32.62 -5.32 10.84
N PRO A 69 -33.95 -5.51 10.80
CA PRO A 69 -34.77 -5.54 12.02
C PRO A 69 -34.37 -6.62 13.04
N SER A 70 -33.64 -7.66 12.61
CA SER A 70 -33.15 -8.72 13.48
C SER A 70 -31.84 -8.38 14.19
N GLY A 71 -31.10 -7.36 13.74
CA GLY A 71 -29.88 -6.89 14.38
C GLY A 71 -28.87 -6.27 13.44
N ARG A 72 -27.68 -5.99 13.98
CA ARG A 72 -26.55 -5.37 13.29
C ARG A 72 -25.31 -6.25 13.41
N ILE A 73 -24.64 -6.48 12.29
CA ILE A 73 -23.33 -7.15 12.23
C ILE A 73 -22.25 -6.17 11.77
N ARG A 74 -21.00 -6.40 12.19
CA ARG A 74 -19.82 -5.58 11.86
C ARG A 74 -18.79 -6.40 11.09
N SER A 75 -18.19 -5.82 10.06
CA SER A 75 -17.09 -6.44 9.32
C SER A 75 -15.78 -6.47 10.13
N GLN A 76 -14.77 -7.13 9.57
CA GLN A 76 -13.38 -6.94 9.98
C GLN A 76 -12.92 -5.51 9.64
N ASP A 77 -11.87 -5.07 10.34
CA ASP A 77 -11.21 -3.80 10.08
C ASP A 77 -10.40 -3.86 8.79
N VAL A 78 -10.52 -2.81 7.98
CA VAL A 78 -9.81 -2.64 6.72
C VAL A 78 -8.98 -1.37 6.79
N HIS A 79 -7.67 -1.51 6.75
CA HIS A 79 -6.74 -0.38 6.74
C HIS A 79 -6.46 0.08 5.31
N ILE A 80 -6.80 1.33 5.00
CA ILE A 80 -6.58 1.95 3.69
C ILE A 80 -5.38 2.88 3.80
N LYS A 81 -4.36 2.67 2.96
CA LYS A 81 -3.20 3.54 2.82
C LYS A 81 -2.93 3.89 1.37
N ALA A 82 -3.19 5.12 0.98
CA ALA A 82 -2.79 5.65 -0.32
C ALA A 82 -1.33 6.09 -0.26
N VAL A 83 -0.59 5.79 -1.33
CA VAL A 83 0.83 6.09 -1.45
C VAL A 83 1.03 7.05 -2.61
N LEU A 84 1.57 8.23 -2.31
CA LEU A 84 1.94 9.20 -3.32
C LEU A 84 3.25 8.74 -3.99
N ARG A 85 3.27 8.74 -5.32
CA ARG A 85 4.46 8.43 -6.11
C ARG A 85 5.30 9.70 -6.28
N GLU A 86 6.06 10.03 -5.26
CA GLU A 86 7.03 11.12 -5.33
C GLU A 86 8.33 10.63 -5.98
N PRO A 87 9.04 11.48 -6.75
CA PRO A 87 10.35 11.12 -7.28
C PRO A 87 11.33 10.89 -6.13
N TYR A 88 12.00 9.75 -6.16
CA TYR A 88 13.02 9.37 -5.18
C TYR A 88 14.31 8.98 -5.89
N THR A 89 15.44 9.06 -5.17
CA THR A 89 16.74 8.59 -5.65
C THR A 89 17.27 7.51 -4.72
N VAL A 90 17.80 6.44 -5.30
CA VAL A 90 18.45 5.34 -4.57
C VAL A 90 19.96 5.46 -4.81
N ARG A 91 20.76 5.24 -3.78
CA ARG A 91 22.22 5.32 -3.85
C ARG A 91 22.86 4.09 -3.24
N VAL A 92 24.06 3.74 -3.68
CA VAL A 92 24.87 2.69 -3.03
C VAL A 92 25.63 3.30 -1.86
N GLU A 93 25.64 2.61 -0.72
CA GLU A 93 26.41 2.98 0.46
C GLU A 93 27.90 2.72 0.22
N ASP A 94 28.74 3.70 0.55
CA ASP A 94 30.20 3.57 0.42
C ASP A 94 30.74 2.49 1.38
N GLN A 95 31.20 1.38 0.80
CA GLN A 95 31.78 0.26 1.56
C GLN A 95 33.30 0.36 1.64
N LYS A 96 33.86 0.06 2.82
CA LYS A 96 35.30 -0.12 3.02
C LYS A 96 35.59 -1.57 3.38
N ALA A 97 36.42 -2.23 2.59
CA ALA A 97 36.88 -3.59 2.85
C ALA A 97 38.38 -3.71 2.58
N MET A 98 39.07 -4.50 3.39
CA MET A 98 40.47 -4.85 3.15
C MET A 98 40.58 -5.89 2.05
N ARG A 99 41.72 -5.91 1.34
CA ARG A 99 42.00 -6.92 0.33
C ARG A 99 41.90 -8.33 0.95
N GLY A 100 41.10 -9.20 0.33
CA GLY A 100 40.86 -10.56 0.80
C GLY A 100 39.59 -10.72 1.65
N ASN A 101 39.01 -9.61 2.13
CA ASN A 101 37.75 -9.65 2.88
C ASN A 101 36.55 -9.56 1.93
N VAL A 102 35.42 -10.07 2.41
CA VAL A 102 34.11 -9.90 1.76
C VAL A 102 33.60 -8.49 1.99
N ALA A 103 33.15 -7.83 0.93
CA ALA A 103 32.43 -6.56 1.00
C ALA A 103 30.95 -6.81 0.69
N VAL A 104 30.06 -6.20 1.46
CA VAL A 104 28.60 -6.28 1.26
C VAL A 104 28.09 -4.91 0.88
N PHE A 105 27.65 -4.74 -0.35
CA PHE A 105 27.05 -3.50 -0.80
C PHE A 105 25.60 -3.39 -0.32
N LYS A 106 25.21 -2.20 0.12
CA LYS A 106 23.83 -1.88 0.51
C LYS A 106 23.33 -0.70 -0.30
N CYS A 107 22.04 -0.73 -0.60
CA CYS A 107 21.37 0.39 -1.25
C CYS A 107 20.59 1.19 -0.22
N ILE A 108 20.89 2.49 -0.19
CA ILE A 108 20.23 3.48 0.64
C ILE A 108 18.94 3.84 -0.07
N ILE A 109 17.83 3.31 0.46
CA ILE A 109 16.48 3.59 0.00
C ILE A 109 15.84 4.57 0.99
N PRO A 110 15.19 5.65 0.53
CA PRO A 110 14.47 6.54 1.44
C PRO A 110 13.37 5.79 2.18
N THR A 111 13.28 6.02 3.49
CA THR A 111 12.31 5.34 4.37
C THR A 111 10.85 5.56 3.95
N SER A 112 10.55 6.66 3.25
CA SER A 112 9.21 6.95 2.71
C SER A 112 8.73 5.94 1.65
N VAL A 113 9.66 5.28 0.95
CA VAL A 113 9.36 4.34 -0.16
C VAL A 113 9.85 2.92 0.10
N GLU A 114 10.65 2.70 1.14
CA GLU A 114 11.24 1.40 1.49
C GLU A 114 10.22 0.26 1.58
N ALA A 115 9.02 0.53 2.12
CA ALA A 115 7.95 -0.46 2.22
C ALA A 115 7.34 -0.87 0.87
N TYR A 116 7.58 -0.11 -0.20
CA TYR A 116 6.92 -0.29 -1.50
C TYR A 116 7.91 -0.58 -2.63
N ILE A 117 9.22 -0.63 -2.38
CA ILE A 117 10.21 -0.88 -3.44
C ILE A 117 11.19 -1.97 -3.02
N THR A 118 11.66 -2.73 -3.99
CA THR A 118 12.65 -3.80 -3.77
C THR A 118 13.80 -3.66 -4.77
N VAL A 119 15.02 -3.99 -4.34
CA VAL A 119 16.20 -4.03 -5.23
C VAL A 119 16.10 -5.26 -6.13
N VAL A 120 16.10 -5.07 -7.44
CA VAL A 120 15.95 -6.19 -8.40
C VAL A 120 17.22 -6.48 -9.20
N SER A 121 18.15 -5.52 -9.33
CA SER A 121 19.45 -5.78 -9.93
C SER A 121 20.56 -4.89 -9.38
N TRP A 122 21.78 -5.42 -9.43
CA TRP A 122 23.01 -4.69 -9.19
C TRP A 122 23.73 -4.48 -10.52
N GLU A 123 24.25 -3.28 -10.71
CA GLU A 123 24.94 -2.89 -11.93
C GLU A 123 26.32 -2.30 -11.62
N LYS A 124 27.25 -2.54 -12.54
CA LYS A 124 28.56 -1.89 -12.60
C LYS A 124 28.77 -1.40 -14.01
N ASP A 125 29.02 -0.10 -14.18
CA ASP A 125 29.30 0.50 -15.49
C ASP A 125 28.23 0.10 -16.54
N THR A 126 26.95 0.21 -16.16
CA THR A 126 25.73 -0.18 -16.91
C THR A 126 25.53 -1.67 -17.23
N MET A 127 26.39 -2.55 -16.71
CA MET A 127 26.24 -4.01 -16.87
C MET A 127 25.64 -4.66 -15.62
N SER A 128 24.66 -5.54 -15.80
CA SER A 128 24.06 -6.32 -14.71
C SER A 128 25.05 -7.34 -14.15
N ILE A 129 25.18 -7.37 -12.83
CA ILE A 129 25.99 -8.36 -12.12
C ILE A 129 25.10 -9.58 -11.84
N ASN A 130 25.36 -10.68 -12.54
CA ASN A 130 24.69 -11.95 -12.32
C ASN A 130 25.44 -12.77 -11.26
N ALA A 131 24.74 -13.60 -10.48
CA ALA A 131 25.33 -14.45 -9.44
C ALA A 131 26.40 -15.44 -9.97
N GLU A 132 26.35 -15.75 -11.27
CA GLU A 132 27.34 -16.60 -11.95
C GLU A 132 28.66 -15.90 -12.28
N MET A 133 28.72 -14.56 -12.15
CA MET A 133 29.94 -13.80 -12.42
C MET A 133 30.90 -13.89 -11.25
N ARG A 134 31.58 -15.03 -11.13
CA ARG A 134 32.67 -15.23 -10.17
C ARG A 134 33.82 -14.27 -10.47
N SER A 135 34.10 -13.42 -9.49
CA SER A 135 35.33 -12.66 -9.24
C SER A 135 35.39 -11.20 -9.74
N ARG A 136 35.65 -10.30 -8.76
CA ARG A 136 36.09 -8.89 -8.89
C ARG A 136 35.08 -7.84 -9.38
N SER A 137 33.79 -8.00 -9.07
CA SER A 137 32.78 -6.95 -9.32
C SER A 137 32.59 -6.07 -8.07
N SER A 138 32.98 -4.80 -8.17
CA SER A 138 32.53 -3.72 -7.28
C SER A 138 31.21 -3.20 -7.85
N ALA A 139 30.09 -3.52 -7.20
CA ALA A 139 28.77 -3.04 -7.62
C ALA A 139 28.63 -1.56 -7.26
N ARG A 140 28.24 -0.72 -8.22
CA ARG A 140 28.20 0.75 -8.04
C ARG A 140 26.80 1.33 -8.10
N SER A 141 25.80 0.56 -8.56
CA SER A 141 24.43 1.03 -8.71
C SER A 141 23.40 -0.06 -8.41
N CYS A 142 22.37 0.27 -7.63
CA CYS A 142 21.07 -0.43 -7.65
C CYS A 142 20.13 0.36 -8.56
N THR A 143 20.39 0.35 -9.85
CA THR A 143 19.65 1.19 -10.81
C THR A 143 18.22 0.72 -10.97
N ARG A 144 17.96 -0.57 -10.72
CA ARG A 144 16.65 -1.19 -10.89
C ARG A 144 16.09 -1.55 -9.53
N VAL A 145 15.17 -0.72 -9.07
CA VAL A 145 14.24 -1.02 -7.99
C VAL A 145 12.84 -1.18 -8.58
N GLN A 146 12.12 -2.22 -8.19
CA GLN A 146 10.76 -2.43 -8.65
C GLN A 146 9.80 -2.03 -7.53
N ALA A 147 8.82 -1.19 -7.87
CA ALA A 147 7.71 -0.89 -6.99
C ALA A 147 6.84 -2.15 -6.83
N ALA A 148 6.60 -2.56 -5.60
CA ALA A 148 5.61 -3.57 -5.27
C ALA A 148 4.24 -3.01 -5.69
N SER A 149 3.65 -3.59 -6.72
CA SER A 149 2.28 -3.31 -7.12
C SER A 149 1.34 -3.93 -6.09
N HIS A 150 1.14 -3.27 -4.95
CA HIS A 150 0.11 -3.67 -4.00
C HIS A 150 -1.26 -3.17 -4.50
N VAL A 151 -1.98 -4.07 -5.15
CA VAL A 151 -3.45 -4.13 -5.10
C VAL A 151 -3.76 -5.28 -4.16
N THR A 152 -4.17 -4.95 -2.95
CA THR A 152 -4.81 -5.87 -2.00
C THR A 152 -6.01 -5.14 -1.43
#